data_AF-A0A957G251-F1
#
_entry.id   AF-A0A957G251-F1
#
_cell.length_a   1.000
_cell.length_b   1.000
_cell.length_c   1.000
_cell.angle_alpha   90.00
_cell.angle_beta   90.00
_cell.angle_gamma   90.00
#
_symmetry.space_group_name_H-M   'P 1'
#
loop_
_entity.id
_entity.type
_entity.pdbx_description
1 polymer ?
#
loop_
_entity_poly.entity_id
_entity_poly.type
_entity_poly.pdbx_seq_one_letter_code
_entity_poly.pdbx_strand_id
1 'polypeptide(L)'
;FFYKNDRSKTLPEFLPRLNTLTFQSELGSMLDKVHRIEKLTPTIGAMLGLSAADQATADRAASLMKADLATEMVVEMTSLQGIMGAHYAAEMGEPAGVVNAIREQYQAVSSSRPGMAIGLADRIDSLTGLFAAGLAPKGSNDPFALRRAAIHIIENLIANETHFDLGAAIAAAAALLPVAGSEASQAAVREFVTGRLEVVLRDSGASATVVKAVLAEQANDPYAAHKAALALQAATESDGWIELLDAYARCVRITRNLESELPLRPADFAEADEQALLAAYQEAAGAKDGSVATLVASVRALRPAITSFFDNLLVMADDEAVRDNRLALLQRVAGLATGIADLSELEGF
;
A
#
# COMPACT_ATOMS: atom_id res chain seq x y z
N PHE A 1 -28.77 -32.71 -7.75
CA PHE A 1 -28.27 -33.45 -8.92
C PHE A 1 -26.83 -33.05 -9.23
N PHE A 2 -26.56 -31.79 -9.60
CA PHE A 2 -25.22 -31.25 -9.93
C PHE A 2 -24.12 -31.62 -8.93
N TYR A 3 -24.33 -31.37 -7.63
CA TYR A 3 -23.38 -31.73 -6.58
C TYR A 3 -23.00 -33.22 -6.58
N LYS A 4 -23.97 -34.13 -6.81
CA LYS A 4 -23.67 -35.57 -6.89
C LYS A 4 -22.80 -35.90 -8.10
N ASN A 5 -22.99 -35.19 -9.21
CA ASN A 5 -22.19 -35.37 -10.42
C ASN A 5 -20.78 -34.81 -10.24
N ASP A 6 -20.66 -33.61 -9.66
CA ASP A 6 -19.38 -32.96 -9.40
C ASP A 6 -18.48 -33.81 -8.50
N ARG A 7 -19.05 -34.46 -7.47
CA ARG A 7 -18.34 -35.37 -6.55
C ARG A 7 -17.72 -36.61 -7.21
N SER A 8 -18.01 -36.89 -8.47
CA SER A 8 -17.35 -37.97 -9.22
C SER A 8 -15.94 -37.62 -9.68
N LYS A 9 -15.53 -36.35 -9.55
CA LYS A 9 -14.24 -35.81 -9.95
C LYS A 9 -13.62 -34.99 -8.83
N THR A 10 -12.30 -34.90 -8.83
CA THR A 10 -11.51 -34.07 -7.93
C THR A 10 -11.29 -32.67 -8.52
N LEU A 11 -10.93 -31.69 -7.68
CA LEU A 11 -10.62 -30.33 -8.16
C LEU A 11 -9.54 -30.29 -9.25
N PRO A 12 -8.42 -31.05 -9.16
CA PRO A 12 -7.43 -31.11 -10.24
C PRO A 12 -8.01 -31.58 -11.58
N GLU A 13 -9.01 -32.46 -11.58
CA GLU A 13 -9.66 -32.93 -12.81
C GLU A 13 -10.57 -31.87 -13.45
N PHE A 14 -11.00 -30.86 -12.68
CA PHE A 14 -11.75 -29.72 -13.18
C PHE A 14 -10.85 -28.60 -13.74
N LEU A 15 -9.61 -28.46 -13.25
CA LEU A 15 -8.70 -27.38 -13.67
C LEU A 15 -8.50 -27.27 -15.19
N PRO A 16 -8.25 -28.35 -15.97
CA PRO A 16 -8.06 -28.23 -17.42
C PRO A 16 -9.26 -27.62 -18.15
N ARG A 17 -10.47 -27.75 -17.60
CA ARG A 17 -11.68 -27.15 -18.18
C ARG A 17 -11.71 -25.64 -18.05
N LEU A 18 -10.94 -25.05 -17.13
CA LEU A 18 -10.81 -23.59 -17.05
C LEU A 18 -10.20 -22.99 -18.33
N ASN A 19 -9.52 -23.79 -19.15
CA ASN A 19 -9.02 -23.36 -20.46
C ASN A 19 -10.15 -22.98 -21.44
N THR A 20 -11.37 -23.51 -21.24
CA THR A 20 -12.53 -23.17 -22.08
C THR A 20 -13.23 -21.88 -21.62
N LEU A 21 -12.85 -21.33 -20.48
CA LEU A 21 -13.42 -20.11 -19.92
C LEU A 21 -12.48 -18.95 -20.22
N THR A 22 -12.83 -18.09 -21.17
CA THR A 22 -12.04 -16.90 -21.47
C THR A 22 -12.05 -15.94 -20.28
N PHE A 23 -10.87 -15.55 -19.80
CA PHE A 23 -10.75 -14.46 -18.84
C PHE A 23 -10.81 -13.11 -19.59
N GLN A 24 -9.92 -12.92 -20.57
CA GLN A 24 -9.92 -11.80 -21.50
C GLN A 24 -9.05 -12.17 -22.72
N SER A 25 -9.37 -11.67 -23.91
CA SER A 25 -8.78 -12.13 -25.19
C SER A 25 -7.25 -12.06 -25.29
N GLU A 26 -6.63 -11.06 -24.68
CA GLU A 26 -5.17 -10.88 -24.65
C GLU A 26 -4.52 -11.51 -23.42
N LEU A 27 -5.27 -11.68 -22.32
CA LEU A 27 -4.80 -12.27 -21.07
C LEU A 27 -5.01 -13.78 -20.98
N GLY A 28 -5.75 -14.36 -21.92
CA GLY A 28 -6.00 -15.80 -22.03
C GLY A 28 -7.24 -16.30 -21.28
N SER A 29 -7.17 -17.57 -20.90
CA SER A 29 -8.23 -18.29 -20.19
C SER A 29 -8.17 -18.10 -18.67
N MET A 30 -9.18 -18.58 -17.97
CA MET A 30 -9.16 -18.70 -16.50
C MET A 30 -8.07 -19.66 -16.02
N LEU A 31 -7.67 -20.65 -16.83
CA LEU A 31 -6.53 -21.51 -16.52
C LEU A 31 -5.21 -20.73 -16.58
N ASP A 32 -5.02 -19.91 -17.62
CA ASP A 32 -3.84 -19.05 -17.75
C ASP A 32 -3.74 -18.07 -16.57
N LYS A 33 -4.88 -17.55 -16.12
CA LYS A 33 -4.97 -16.73 -14.92
C LYS A 33 -4.56 -17.49 -13.65
N VAL A 34 -5.07 -18.71 -13.44
CA VAL A 34 -4.67 -19.54 -12.29
C VAL A 34 -3.16 -19.78 -12.29
N HIS A 35 -2.56 -20.12 -13.43
CA HIS A 35 -1.11 -20.29 -13.53
C HIS A 35 -0.31 -19.01 -13.22
N ARG A 36 -0.82 -17.82 -13.59
CA ARG A 36 -0.18 -16.56 -13.18
C ARG A 36 -0.28 -16.35 -11.68
N ILE A 37 -1.42 -16.65 -11.08
CA ILE A 37 -1.62 -16.54 -9.63
C ILE A 37 -0.70 -17.52 -8.89
N GLU A 38 -0.62 -18.78 -9.30
CA GLU A 38 0.31 -19.77 -8.74
C GLU A 38 1.77 -19.27 -8.74
N LYS A 39 2.20 -18.59 -9.81
CA LYS A 39 3.54 -17.98 -9.91
C LYS A 39 3.71 -16.72 -9.05
N LEU A 40 2.63 -15.98 -8.84
CA LEU A 40 2.64 -14.72 -8.08
C LEU A 40 2.55 -14.96 -6.56
N THR A 41 1.83 -16.01 -6.13
CA THR A 41 1.59 -16.33 -4.71
C THR A 41 2.86 -16.44 -3.86
N PRO A 42 3.98 -17.05 -4.31
CA PRO A 42 5.23 -17.05 -3.56
C PRO A 42 5.79 -15.65 -3.29
N THR A 43 5.75 -14.76 -4.28
CA THR A 43 6.22 -13.38 -4.14
C THR A 43 5.35 -12.60 -3.17
N ILE A 44 4.02 -12.69 -3.33
CA ILE A 44 3.06 -12.04 -2.42
C ILE A 44 3.21 -12.59 -1.00
N GLY A 45 3.35 -13.90 -0.85
CA GLY A 45 3.54 -14.54 0.44
C GLY A 45 4.82 -14.11 1.15
N ALA A 46 5.92 -13.94 0.42
CA ALA A 46 7.16 -13.37 0.94
C ALA A 46 7.00 -11.91 1.38
N MET A 47 6.31 -11.07 0.59
CA MET A 47 6.01 -9.68 0.94
C MET A 47 5.14 -9.56 2.19
N LEU A 48 4.21 -10.50 2.37
CA LEU A 48 3.40 -10.65 3.57
C LEU A 48 4.16 -11.32 4.72
N GLY A 49 5.40 -11.78 4.56
CA GLY A 49 6.15 -12.47 5.60
C GLY A 49 5.50 -13.79 6.07
N LEU A 50 4.91 -14.58 5.16
CA LEU A 50 4.34 -15.89 5.51
C LEU A 50 5.42 -16.82 6.08
N SER A 51 5.01 -17.65 7.05
CA SER A 51 5.83 -18.77 7.49
C SER A 51 5.98 -19.80 6.36
N ALA A 52 6.98 -20.67 6.41
CA ALA A 52 7.14 -21.74 5.41
C ALA A 52 5.91 -22.67 5.32
N ALA A 53 5.23 -22.90 6.45
CA ALA A 53 4.01 -23.71 6.50
C ALA A 53 2.80 -22.99 5.87
N ASP A 54 2.66 -21.69 6.14
CA ASP A 54 1.63 -20.87 5.51
C ASP A 54 1.87 -20.73 4.01
N GLN A 55 3.13 -20.58 3.59
CA GLN A 55 3.50 -20.50 2.18
C GLN A 55 3.13 -21.80 1.46
N ALA A 56 3.49 -22.96 2.00
CA ALA A 56 3.10 -24.25 1.43
C ALA A 56 1.57 -24.41 1.34
N THR A 57 0.84 -23.89 2.32
CA THR A 57 -0.63 -23.87 2.31
C THR A 57 -1.17 -22.95 1.21
N ALA A 58 -0.59 -21.77 1.05
CA ALA A 58 -0.96 -20.79 0.04
C ALA A 58 -0.68 -21.32 -1.38
N ASP A 59 0.49 -21.91 -1.60
CA ASP A 59 0.88 -22.52 -2.88
C ASP A 59 -0.06 -23.66 -3.25
N ARG A 60 -0.38 -24.53 -2.28
CA ARG A 60 -1.34 -25.63 -2.51
C ARG A 60 -2.73 -25.08 -2.82
N ALA A 61 -3.20 -24.09 -2.09
CA ALA A 61 -4.50 -23.45 -2.33
C ALA A 61 -4.56 -22.75 -3.69
N ALA A 62 -3.50 -22.04 -4.09
CA ALA A 62 -3.38 -21.42 -5.40
C ALA A 62 -3.47 -22.47 -6.53
N SER A 63 -2.88 -23.65 -6.33
CA SER A 63 -2.95 -24.73 -7.32
C SER A 63 -4.33 -25.36 -7.53
N LEU A 64 -5.28 -25.09 -6.65
CA LEU A 64 -6.64 -25.63 -6.69
C LEU A 64 -7.70 -24.54 -6.83
N MET A 65 -7.30 -23.27 -6.73
CA MET A 65 -8.24 -22.17 -6.71
C MET A 65 -8.99 -22.07 -8.04
N LYS A 66 -10.24 -21.60 -7.98
CA LYS A 66 -11.13 -21.42 -9.14
C LYS A 66 -11.46 -22.69 -9.93
N ALA A 67 -10.93 -23.86 -9.57
CA ALA A 67 -11.30 -25.13 -10.18
C ALA A 67 -12.82 -25.38 -10.13
N ASP A 68 -13.48 -24.89 -9.09
CA ASP A 68 -14.92 -24.99 -8.93
C ASP A 68 -15.72 -24.20 -9.98
N LEU A 69 -15.15 -23.20 -10.65
CA LEU A 69 -15.80 -22.50 -11.77
C LEU A 69 -16.17 -23.45 -12.94
N ALA A 70 -15.49 -24.59 -13.05
CA ALA A 70 -15.80 -25.61 -14.06
C ALA A 70 -16.76 -26.70 -13.56
N THR A 71 -17.27 -26.60 -12.33
CA THR A 71 -18.23 -27.55 -11.76
C THR A 71 -19.66 -27.20 -12.17
N GLU A 72 -20.52 -28.19 -12.31
CA GLU A 72 -21.91 -27.96 -12.71
C GLU A 72 -22.65 -27.12 -11.65
N MET A 73 -22.36 -27.32 -10.37
CA MET A 73 -22.98 -26.54 -9.29
C MET A 73 -22.69 -25.05 -9.43
N VAL A 74 -21.45 -24.65 -9.73
CA VAL A 74 -21.07 -23.24 -9.82
C VAL A 74 -21.51 -22.63 -11.16
N VAL A 75 -21.54 -23.42 -12.25
CA VAL A 75 -22.12 -22.99 -13.52
C VAL A 75 -23.59 -22.60 -13.35
N GLU A 76 -24.35 -23.38 -12.60
CA GLU A 76 -25.78 -23.13 -12.33
C GLU A 76 -25.99 -22.07 -11.23
N MET A 77 -25.08 -21.99 -10.25
CA MET A 77 -25.15 -21.08 -9.10
C MET A 77 -23.81 -20.39 -8.86
N THR A 78 -23.51 -19.37 -9.65
CA THR A 78 -22.24 -18.62 -9.62
C THR A 78 -21.95 -17.93 -8.27
N SER A 79 -22.97 -17.70 -7.45
CA SER A 79 -22.83 -17.19 -6.08
C SER A 79 -22.13 -18.17 -5.12
N LEU A 80 -22.02 -19.46 -5.49
CA LEU A 80 -21.38 -20.49 -4.69
C LEU A 80 -19.89 -20.71 -5.02
N GLN A 81 -19.30 -19.90 -5.90
CA GLN A 81 -17.87 -19.96 -6.20
C GLN A 81 -17.01 -19.74 -4.95
N GLY A 82 -15.87 -20.43 -4.86
CA GLY A 82 -15.01 -20.50 -3.68
C GLY A 82 -15.60 -21.35 -2.54
N ILE A 83 -16.91 -21.23 -2.27
CA ILE A 83 -17.63 -22.04 -1.27
C ILE A 83 -17.62 -23.51 -1.69
N MET A 84 -18.05 -23.80 -2.93
CA MET A 84 -18.04 -25.17 -3.45
C MET A 84 -16.62 -25.70 -3.63
N GLY A 85 -15.68 -24.87 -4.12
CA GLY A 85 -14.26 -25.23 -4.17
C GLY A 85 -13.74 -25.72 -2.83
N ALA A 86 -14.01 -24.99 -1.75
CA ALA A 86 -13.62 -25.41 -0.41
C ALA A 86 -14.31 -26.71 0.04
N HIS A 87 -15.60 -26.89 -0.26
CA HIS A 87 -16.30 -28.15 0.05
C HIS A 87 -15.67 -29.34 -0.69
N TYR A 88 -15.40 -29.21 -1.98
CA TYR A 88 -14.77 -30.27 -2.78
C TYR A 88 -13.33 -30.55 -2.33
N ALA A 89 -12.55 -29.52 -1.97
CA ALA A 89 -11.22 -29.67 -1.38
C ALA A 89 -11.26 -30.48 -0.07
N ALA A 90 -12.24 -30.19 0.80
CA ALA A 90 -12.40 -30.92 2.06
C ALA A 90 -12.76 -32.40 1.83
N GLU A 91 -13.65 -32.68 0.87
CA GLU A 91 -14.06 -34.05 0.54
C GLU A 91 -12.94 -34.91 -0.05
N MET A 92 -12.01 -34.30 -0.80
CA MET A 92 -10.82 -35.00 -1.29
C MET A 92 -9.69 -35.12 -0.24
N GLY A 93 -9.90 -34.61 0.97
CA GLY A 93 -8.96 -34.74 2.08
C GLY A 93 -7.84 -33.68 2.12
N GLU A 94 -8.03 -32.53 1.48
CA GLU A 94 -7.07 -31.42 1.62
C GLU A 94 -7.00 -30.93 3.08
N PRO A 95 -5.83 -30.46 3.55
CA PRO A 95 -5.69 -29.89 4.88
C PRO A 95 -6.65 -28.71 5.12
N ALA A 96 -7.12 -28.55 6.35
CA ALA A 96 -8.06 -27.49 6.72
C ALA A 96 -7.59 -26.07 6.33
N GLY A 97 -6.28 -25.80 6.43
CA GLY A 97 -5.69 -24.53 6.00
C GLY A 97 -5.89 -24.26 4.50
N VAL A 98 -5.73 -25.28 3.65
CA VAL A 98 -5.93 -25.19 2.19
C VAL A 98 -7.42 -24.96 1.89
N VAL A 99 -8.30 -25.72 2.54
CA VAL A 99 -9.76 -25.58 2.42
C VAL A 99 -10.21 -24.17 2.77
N ASN A 100 -9.70 -23.60 3.88
CA ASN A 100 -10.03 -22.25 4.31
C ASN A 100 -9.51 -21.20 3.33
N ALA A 101 -8.26 -21.33 2.88
CA ALA A 101 -7.69 -20.41 1.90
C ALA A 101 -8.51 -20.36 0.60
N ILE A 102 -8.91 -21.51 0.05
CA ILE A 102 -9.77 -21.61 -1.13
C ILE A 102 -11.12 -20.92 -0.88
N ARG A 103 -11.72 -21.08 0.30
CA ARG A 103 -12.98 -20.42 0.67
C ARG A 103 -12.85 -18.89 0.74
N GLU A 104 -11.72 -18.41 1.22
CA GLU A 104 -11.45 -17.00 1.50
C GLU A 104 -11.07 -16.18 0.26
N GLN A 105 -10.70 -16.82 -0.86
CA GLN A 105 -10.14 -16.12 -2.03
C GLN A 105 -11.01 -14.95 -2.56
N TYR A 106 -12.35 -15.06 -2.46
CA TYR A 106 -13.30 -14.05 -2.92
C TYR A 106 -13.76 -13.06 -1.83
N GLN A 107 -13.41 -13.30 -0.57
CA GLN A 107 -13.85 -12.45 0.55
C GLN A 107 -13.12 -11.11 0.54
N ALA A 108 -13.76 -10.06 1.04
CA ALA A 108 -13.12 -8.74 1.16
C ALA A 108 -11.93 -8.82 2.13
N VAL A 109 -12.17 -9.35 3.34
CA VAL A 109 -11.18 -9.55 4.38
C VAL A 109 -10.99 -11.05 4.60
N SER A 110 -9.76 -11.53 4.45
CA SER A 110 -9.40 -12.93 4.69
C SER A 110 -9.03 -13.11 6.16
N SER A 111 -9.43 -14.22 6.78
CA SER A 111 -9.07 -14.53 8.17
C SER A 111 -7.76 -15.30 8.31
N SER A 112 -7.23 -15.87 7.22
CA SER A 112 -5.96 -16.61 7.22
C SER A 112 -4.92 -15.92 6.33
N ARG A 113 -3.63 -16.01 6.71
CA ARG A 113 -2.53 -15.50 5.87
C ARG A 113 -2.46 -16.17 4.49
N PRO A 114 -2.65 -17.50 4.36
CA PRO A 114 -2.70 -18.14 3.04
C PRO A 114 -3.87 -17.65 2.18
N GLY A 115 -5.06 -17.49 2.77
CA GLY A 115 -6.23 -16.94 2.08
C GLY A 115 -6.02 -15.51 1.60
N MET A 116 -5.41 -14.67 2.43
CA MET A 116 -5.00 -13.31 2.06
C MET A 116 -4.02 -13.33 0.89
N ALA A 117 -2.98 -14.17 0.93
CA ALA A 117 -1.95 -14.23 -0.11
C ALA A 117 -2.55 -14.56 -1.49
N ILE A 118 -3.36 -15.61 -1.59
CA ILE A 118 -3.99 -15.98 -2.88
C ILE A 118 -5.06 -14.98 -3.31
N GLY A 119 -5.77 -14.39 -2.36
CA GLY A 119 -6.76 -13.35 -2.62
C GLY A 119 -6.13 -12.06 -3.17
N LEU A 120 -5.02 -11.62 -2.58
CA LEU A 120 -4.28 -10.46 -3.08
C LEU A 120 -3.68 -10.75 -4.45
N ALA A 121 -3.06 -11.91 -4.65
CA ALA A 121 -2.51 -12.32 -5.94
C ALA A 121 -3.56 -12.28 -7.07
N ASP A 122 -4.76 -12.84 -6.85
CA ASP A 122 -5.85 -12.82 -7.84
C ASP A 122 -6.33 -11.41 -8.21
N ARG A 123 -6.47 -10.53 -7.21
CA ARG A 123 -6.95 -9.15 -7.43
C ARG A 123 -5.88 -8.29 -8.09
N ILE A 124 -4.61 -8.44 -7.70
CA ILE A 124 -3.48 -7.72 -8.28
C ILE A 124 -3.22 -8.19 -9.71
N ASP A 125 -3.30 -9.49 -10.01
CA ASP A 125 -3.26 -10.01 -11.39
C ASP A 125 -4.36 -9.39 -12.24
N SER A 126 -5.59 -9.37 -11.73
CA SER A 126 -6.74 -8.82 -12.45
C SER A 126 -6.58 -7.33 -12.76
N LEU A 127 -6.21 -6.52 -11.76
CA LEU A 127 -5.98 -5.09 -11.92
C LEU A 127 -4.87 -4.84 -12.95
N THR A 128 -3.73 -5.50 -12.75
CA THR A 128 -2.53 -5.27 -13.58
C THR A 128 -2.75 -5.73 -15.02
N GLY A 129 -3.33 -6.92 -15.21
CA GLY A 129 -3.62 -7.47 -16.53
C GLY A 129 -4.67 -6.67 -17.28
N LEU A 130 -5.79 -6.33 -16.65
CA LEU A 130 -6.89 -5.62 -17.33
C LEU A 130 -6.53 -4.17 -17.67
N PHE A 131 -5.70 -3.50 -16.87
CA PHE A 131 -5.14 -2.20 -17.24
C PHE A 131 -4.18 -2.33 -18.43
N ALA A 132 -3.31 -3.34 -18.44
CA ALA A 132 -2.38 -3.57 -19.54
C ALA A 132 -3.10 -3.89 -20.87
N ALA A 133 -4.26 -4.56 -20.79
CA ALA A 133 -5.15 -4.81 -21.92
C ALA A 133 -6.07 -3.62 -22.30
N GLY A 134 -5.85 -2.43 -21.72
CA GLY A 134 -6.63 -1.21 -22.04
C GLY A 134 -8.06 -1.18 -21.51
N LEU A 135 -8.40 -2.05 -20.54
CA LEU A 135 -9.73 -2.22 -19.96
C LEU A 135 -9.88 -1.55 -18.58
N ALA A 136 -9.10 -0.50 -18.33
CA ALA A 136 -9.27 0.33 -17.14
C ALA A 136 -10.72 0.86 -17.04
N PRO A 137 -11.35 0.88 -15.85
CA PRO A 137 -12.72 1.37 -15.70
C PRO A 137 -12.89 2.82 -16.14
N LYS A 138 -13.97 3.14 -16.86
CA LYS A 138 -14.27 4.50 -17.37
C LYS A 138 -15.64 4.97 -16.89
N GLY A 139 -15.71 6.17 -16.31
CA GLY A 139 -16.96 6.72 -15.77
C GLY A 139 -17.60 5.77 -14.75
N SER A 140 -18.88 5.45 -14.88
CA SER A 140 -19.55 4.45 -14.05
C SER A 140 -19.29 2.99 -14.49
N ASN A 141 -18.78 2.76 -15.70
CA ASN A 141 -18.62 1.41 -16.26
C ASN A 141 -17.41 0.67 -15.64
N ASP A 142 -17.66 -0.50 -15.05
CA ASP A 142 -16.66 -1.40 -14.48
C ASP A 142 -17.11 -2.86 -14.65
N PRO A 143 -16.97 -3.42 -15.86
CA PRO A 143 -17.52 -4.74 -16.20
C PRO A 143 -16.80 -5.89 -15.47
N PHE A 144 -15.57 -5.68 -15.01
CA PHE A 144 -14.75 -6.68 -14.31
C PHE A 144 -14.71 -6.46 -12.78
N ALA A 145 -15.49 -5.50 -12.26
CA ALA A 145 -15.53 -5.15 -10.84
C ALA A 145 -14.15 -4.79 -10.25
N LEU A 146 -13.30 -4.11 -11.03
CA LEU A 146 -11.96 -3.69 -10.62
C LEU A 146 -11.98 -2.69 -9.46
N ARG A 147 -13.01 -1.84 -9.36
CA ARG A 147 -13.19 -0.95 -8.19
C ARG A 147 -13.34 -1.75 -6.92
N ARG A 148 -14.20 -2.79 -6.96
CA ARG A 148 -14.41 -3.69 -5.83
C ARG A 148 -13.13 -4.48 -5.52
N ALA A 149 -12.40 -4.93 -6.53
CA ALA A 149 -11.13 -5.60 -6.33
C ALA A 149 -10.09 -4.70 -5.62
N ALA A 150 -9.95 -3.45 -6.04
CA ALA A 150 -9.05 -2.49 -5.40
C ALA A 150 -9.46 -2.19 -3.95
N ILE A 151 -10.76 -1.98 -3.69
CA ILE A 151 -11.28 -1.78 -2.33
C ILE A 151 -11.00 -3.01 -1.45
N HIS A 152 -11.25 -4.22 -1.94
CA HIS A 152 -10.97 -5.43 -1.16
C HIS A 152 -9.47 -5.60 -0.86
N ILE A 153 -8.56 -5.19 -1.75
CA ILE A 153 -7.11 -5.18 -1.43
C ILE A 153 -6.85 -4.26 -0.23
N ILE A 154 -7.37 -3.03 -0.29
CA ILE A 154 -7.19 -2.01 0.74
C ILE A 154 -7.78 -2.47 2.08
N GLU A 155 -9.05 -2.89 2.09
CA GLU A 155 -9.76 -3.34 3.28
C GLU A 155 -9.06 -4.55 3.94
N ASN A 156 -8.59 -5.51 3.16
CA ASN A 156 -7.92 -6.69 3.68
C ASN A 156 -6.60 -6.33 4.39
N LEU A 157 -5.80 -5.46 3.79
CA LEU A 157 -4.53 -4.99 4.34
C LEU A 157 -4.73 -4.15 5.60
N ILE A 158 -5.71 -3.24 5.60
CA ILE A 158 -6.05 -2.41 6.77
C ILE A 158 -6.59 -3.27 7.91
N ALA A 159 -7.59 -4.13 7.64
CA ALA A 159 -8.26 -4.92 8.68
C ALA A 159 -7.33 -5.95 9.34
N ASN A 160 -6.33 -6.44 8.61
CA ASN A 160 -5.31 -7.35 9.13
C ASN A 160 -4.02 -6.64 9.53
N GLU A 161 -4.01 -5.31 9.59
CA GLU A 161 -2.88 -4.50 10.04
C GLU A 161 -1.54 -4.88 9.37
N THR A 162 -1.57 -5.09 8.05
CA THR A 162 -0.45 -5.69 7.31
C THR A 162 0.20 -4.67 6.39
N HIS A 163 1.47 -4.37 6.66
CA HIS A 163 2.36 -3.63 5.77
C HIS A 163 2.55 -4.39 4.45
N PHE A 164 2.39 -3.68 3.34
CA PHE A 164 2.46 -4.28 2.01
C PHE A 164 2.77 -3.24 0.94
N ASP A 165 3.83 -3.46 0.16
CA ASP A 165 4.19 -2.57 -0.97
C ASP A 165 3.40 -2.96 -2.23
N LEU A 166 2.31 -2.24 -2.50
CA LEU A 166 1.51 -2.44 -3.71
C LEU A 166 2.30 -2.17 -5.00
N GLY A 167 3.26 -1.24 -4.98
CA GLY A 167 4.07 -0.92 -6.15
C GLY A 167 4.90 -2.11 -6.59
N ALA A 168 5.60 -2.74 -5.65
CA ALA A 168 6.36 -3.96 -5.89
C ALA A 168 5.48 -5.13 -6.32
N ALA A 169 4.29 -5.29 -5.73
CA ALA A 169 3.36 -6.36 -6.08
C ALA A 169 2.78 -6.20 -7.49
N ILE A 170 2.45 -4.97 -7.90
CA ILE A 170 2.01 -4.64 -9.26
C ILE A 170 3.13 -4.92 -10.26
N ALA A 171 4.38 -4.55 -9.95
CA ALA A 171 5.52 -4.85 -10.80
C ALA A 171 5.75 -6.36 -10.97
N ALA A 172 5.62 -7.13 -9.88
CA ALA A 172 5.72 -8.59 -9.92
C ALA A 172 4.61 -9.23 -10.77
N ALA A 173 3.37 -8.76 -10.65
CA ALA A 173 2.26 -9.22 -11.49
C ALA A 173 2.46 -8.85 -12.97
N ALA A 174 2.91 -7.62 -13.25
CA ALA A 174 3.18 -7.15 -14.61
C ALA A 174 4.21 -8.01 -15.35
N ALA A 175 5.23 -8.51 -14.63
CA ALA A 175 6.26 -9.39 -15.18
C ALA A 175 5.73 -10.79 -15.60
N LEU A 176 4.55 -11.19 -15.14
CA LEU A 176 3.93 -12.49 -15.44
C LEU A 176 2.86 -12.41 -16.55
N LEU A 177 2.55 -11.21 -17.04
CA LEU A 177 1.51 -11.02 -18.05
C LEU A 177 1.95 -11.53 -19.43
N PRO A 178 1.01 -12.03 -20.26
CA PRO A 178 1.27 -12.37 -21.66
C PRO A 178 1.35 -11.14 -22.59
N VAL A 179 1.05 -9.95 -22.05
CA VAL A 179 1.08 -8.65 -22.74
C VAL A 179 2.08 -7.71 -22.07
N ALA A 180 2.42 -6.60 -22.73
CA ALA A 180 3.34 -5.61 -22.17
C ALA A 180 2.76 -4.90 -20.93
N GLY A 181 3.23 -5.26 -19.75
CA GLY A 181 2.97 -4.54 -18.50
C GLY A 181 3.79 -3.25 -18.40
N SER A 182 3.51 -2.26 -19.27
CA SER A 182 4.27 -1.01 -19.35
C SER A 182 4.28 -0.22 -18.03
N GLU A 183 5.31 0.60 -17.81
CA GLU A 183 5.39 1.48 -16.63
C GLU A 183 4.17 2.40 -16.53
N ALA A 184 3.66 2.90 -17.67
CA ALA A 184 2.45 3.71 -17.73
C ALA A 184 1.20 2.93 -17.26
N SER A 185 1.07 1.66 -17.65
CA SER A 185 -0.03 0.80 -17.15
C SER A 185 0.09 0.55 -15.65
N GLN A 186 1.30 0.28 -15.15
CA GLN A 186 1.53 0.06 -13.72
C GLN A 186 1.26 1.33 -12.90
N ALA A 187 1.66 2.51 -13.41
CA ALA A 187 1.37 3.80 -12.80
C ALA A 187 -0.15 4.06 -12.75
N ALA A 188 -0.88 3.76 -13.84
CA ALA A 188 -2.33 3.90 -13.87
C ALA A 188 -3.04 2.96 -12.86
N VAL A 189 -2.51 1.74 -12.64
CA VAL A 189 -3.02 0.84 -11.59
C VAL A 189 -2.78 1.44 -10.21
N ARG A 190 -1.57 1.95 -9.93
CA ARG A 190 -1.26 2.61 -8.65
C ARG A 190 -2.20 3.79 -8.41
N GLU A 191 -2.33 4.70 -9.36
CA GLU A 191 -3.24 5.85 -9.28
C GLU A 191 -4.69 5.40 -9.03
N PHE A 192 -5.14 4.35 -9.72
CA PHE A 192 -6.49 3.81 -9.53
C PHE A 192 -6.72 3.28 -8.12
N VAL A 193 -5.75 2.56 -7.53
CA VAL A 193 -5.83 2.06 -6.15
C VAL A 193 -5.71 3.22 -5.15
N THR A 194 -4.80 4.16 -5.36
CA THR A 194 -4.64 5.38 -4.54
C THR A 194 -5.95 6.17 -4.47
N GLY A 195 -6.65 6.36 -5.59
CA GLY A 195 -7.95 7.04 -5.61
C GLY A 195 -9.07 6.28 -4.89
N ARG A 196 -8.92 4.98 -4.63
CA ARG A 196 -9.85 4.23 -3.73
C ARG A 196 -9.42 4.33 -2.28
N LEU A 197 -8.11 4.28 -2.03
CA LEU A 197 -7.55 4.50 -0.71
C LEU A 197 -7.95 5.88 -0.18
N GLU A 198 -7.88 6.93 -1.00
CA GLU A 198 -8.37 8.28 -0.65
C GLU A 198 -9.79 8.25 -0.09
N VAL A 199 -10.72 7.58 -0.77
CA VAL A 199 -12.12 7.46 -0.32
C VAL A 199 -12.20 6.73 1.02
N VAL A 200 -11.50 5.60 1.17
CA VAL A 200 -11.46 4.83 2.42
C VAL A 200 -10.91 5.66 3.60
N LEU A 201 -9.86 6.45 3.36
CA LEU A 201 -9.27 7.31 4.39
C LEU A 201 -10.22 8.44 4.80
N ARG A 202 -10.91 9.05 3.82
CA ARG A 202 -11.92 10.08 4.09
C ARG A 202 -13.12 9.53 4.86
N ASP A 203 -13.61 8.36 4.47
CA ASP A 203 -14.71 7.68 5.16
C ASP A 203 -14.31 7.24 6.59
N SER A 204 -13.01 7.07 6.84
CA SER A 204 -12.44 6.82 8.18
C SER A 204 -12.30 8.08 9.04
N GLY A 205 -12.68 9.26 8.54
CA GLY A 205 -12.71 10.52 9.29
C GLY A 205 -11.55 11.48 9.04
N ALA A 206 -10.61 11.15 8.14
CA ALA A 206 -9.52 12.06 7.80
C ALA A 206 -9.98 13.17 6.83
N SER A 207 -9.53 14.41 7.08
CA SER A 207 -9.80 15.54 6.20
C SER A 207 -9.08 15.41 4.84
N ALA A 208 -9.56 16.13 3.82
CA ALA A 208 -8.99 16.04 2.48
C ALA A 208 -7.49 16.42 2.43
N THR A 209 -7.07 17.39 3.23
CA THR A 209 -5.67 17.84 3.31
C THR A 209 -4.80 16.81 4.04
N VAL A 210 -5.28 16.22 5.13
CA VAL A 210 -4.59 15.10 5.81
C VAL A 210 -4.42 13.89 4.90
N VAL A 211 -5.47 13.53 4.15
CA VAL A 211 -5.41 12.42 3.20
C VAL A 211 -4.40 12.70 2.10
N LYS A 212 -4.40 13.91 1.52
CA LYS A 212 -3.44 14.31 0.50
C LYS A 212 -2.00 14.26 1.02
N ALA A 213 -1.75 14.81 2.21
CA ALA A 213 -0.46 14.80 2.88
C ALA A 213 0.10 13.37 3.03
N VAL A 214 -0.72 12.44 3.51
CA VAL A 214 -0.27 11.06 3.75
C VAL A 214 -0.08 10.29 2.45
N LEU A 215 -1.00 10.43 1.49
CA LEU A 215 -0.90 9.72 0.21
C LEU A 215 0.28 10.17 -0.65
N ALA A 216 0.77 11.40 -0.47
CA ALA A 216 1.99 11.87 -1.13
C ALA A 216 3.22 10.99 -0.79
N GLU A 217 3.26 10.40 0.41
CA GLU A 217 4.41 9.64 0.91
C GLU A 217 4.14 8.14 1.02
N GLN A 218 2.89 7.73 1.29
CA GLN A 218 2.55 6.34 1.68
C GLN A 218 1.51 5.66 0.79
N ALA A 219 1.22 6.18 -0.42
CA ALA A 219 0.19 5.61 -1.30
C ALA A 219 0.37 4.12 -1.66
N ASN A 220 1.59 3.57 -1.56
CA ASN A 220 1.87 2.17 -1.86
C ASN A 220 1.55 1.20 -0.70
N ASP A 221 1.40 1.69 0.54
CA ASP A 221 1.08 0.86 1.71
C ASP A 221 -0.26 1.31 2.33
N PRO A 222 -1.38 0.66 1.98
CA PRO A 222 -2.70 1.05 2.47
C PRO A 222 -2.84 1.04 3.99
N TYR A 223 -2.20 0.09 4.68
CA TYR A 223 -2.28 0.01 6.14
C TYR A 223 -1.49 1.15 6.78
N ALA A 224 -0.25 1.39 6.31
CA ALA A 224 0.57 2.47 6.83
C ALA A 224 -0.08 3.84 6.59
N ALA A 225 -0.63 4.07 5.39
CA ALA A 225 -1.39 5.27 5.05
C ALA A 225 -2.63 5.44 5.93
N HIS A 226 -3.38 4.37 6.22
CA HIS A 226 -4.54 4.44 7.12
C HIS A 226 -4.15 4.83 8.54
N LYS A 227 -3.14 4.17 9.09
CA LYS A 227 -2.60 4.47 10.43
C LYS A 227 -2.07 5.91 10.51
N ALA A 228 -1.33 6.35 9.50
CA ALA A 228 -0.78 7.70 9.45
C ALA A 228 -1.87 8.77 9.30
N ALA A 229 -2.89 8.54 8.46
CA ALA A 229 -3.99 9.48 8.28
C ALA A 229 -4.78 9.71 9.57
N LEU A 230 -5.11 8.64 10.31
CA LEU A 230 -5.82 8.78 11.58
C LEU A 230 -4.97 9.47 12.66
N ALA A 231 -3.68 9.11 12.74
CA ALA A 231 -2.78 9.74 13.69
C ALA A 231 -2.52 11.22 13.37
N LEU A 232 -2.42 11.59 12.09
CA LEU A 232 -2.22 12.97 11.66
C LEU A 232 -3.49 13.79 11.86
N GLN A 233 -4.66 13.23 11.54
CA GLN A 233 -5.94 13.87 11.83
C GLN A 233 -6.05 14.22 13.32
N ALA A 234 -5.81 13.26 14.21
CA ALA A 234 -5.82 13.50 15.66
C ALA A 234 -4.79 14.54 16.11
N ALA A 235 -3.60 14.57 15.48
CA ALA A 235 -2.58 15.57 15.77
C ALA A 235 -3.03 16.99 15.36
N THR A 236 -3.73 17.14 14.23
CA THR A 236 -4.23 18.43 13.74
C THR A 236 -5.27 19.07 14.66
N GLU A 237 -5.93 18.26 15.48
CA GLU A 237 -6.94 18.70 16.46
C GLU A 237 -6.35 19.01 17.84
N SER A 238 -5.04 18.80 18.03
CA SER A 238 -4.37 19.02 19.31
C SER A 238 -4.03 20.50 19.55
N ASP A 239 -4.04 20.91 20.84
CA ASP A 239 -3.65 22.25 21.25
C ASP A 239 -2.22 22.57 20.80
N GLY A 240 -2.04 23.76 20.22
CA GLY A 240 -0.73 24.22 19.75
C GLY A 240 -0.30 23.65 18.39
N TRP A 241 -1.19 22.96 17.66
CA TRP A 241 -0.90 22.41 16.33
C TRP A 241 -0.51 23.49 15.32
N ILE A 242 -1.21 24.62 15.30
CA ILE A 242 -0.97 25.69 14.31
C ILE A 242 0.43 26.28 14.50
N GLU A 243 0.82 26.56 15.75
CA GLU A 243 2.15 27.09 16.08
C GLU A 243 3.25 26.07 15.80
N LEU A 244 2.94 24.78 15.97
CA LEU A 244 3.84 23.69 15.62
C LEU A 244 4.08 23.62 14.11
N LEU A 245 2.98 23.63 13.34
CA LEU A 245 3.01 23.57 11.89
C LEU A 245 3.71 24.79 11.30
N ASP A 246 3.46 26.00 11.81
CA ASP A 246 4.11 27.23 11.33
C ASP A 246 5.63 27.19 11.55
N ALA A 247 6.09 26.77 12.72
CA ALA A 247 7.53 26.63 12.99
C ALA A 247 8.20 25.65 12.01
N TYR A 248 7.57 24.51 11.74
CA TYR A 248 8.05 23.55 10.75
C TYR A 248 7.99 24.09 9.32
N ALA A 249 6.88 24.75 8.96
CA ALA A 249 6.66 25.32 7.62
C ALA A 249 7.71 26.36 7.26
N ARG A 250 8.25 27.13 8.23
CA ARG A 250 9.38 28.04 8.00
C ARG A 250 10.61 27.30 7.46
N CYS A 251 10.96 26.14 8.02
CA CYS A 251 12.08 25.31 7.56
C CYS A 251 11.84 24.79 6.14
N VAL A 252 10.62 24.34 5.83
CA VAL A 252 10.29 23.83 4.49
C VAL A 252 10.25 24.97 3.46
N ARG A 253 9.55 26.07 3.74
CA ARG A 253 9.35 27.19 2.80
C ARG A 253 10.66 27.86 2.40
N ILE A 254 11.62 28.00 3.32
CA ILE A 254 12.92 28.60 3.01
C ILE A 254 13.84 27.66 2.21
N THR A 255 13.59 26.36 2.27
CA THR A 255 14.42 25.34 1.58
C THR A 255 13.78 24.77 0.30
N ARG A 256 12.49 25.01 0.05
CA ARG A 256 11.72 24.43 -1.07
C ARG A 256 12.27 24.69 -2.48
N ASN A 257 13.02 25.79 -2.65
CA ASN A 257 13.57 26.19 -3.96
C ASN A 257 15.00 25.66 -4.17
N LEU A 258 15.56 24.92 -3.21
CA LEU A 258 16.88 24.33 -3.33
C LEU A 258 16.78 23.07 -4.18
N GLU A 259 17.49 23.04 -5.30
CA GLU A 259 17.45 21.93 -6.27
C GLU A 259 18.07 20.64 -5.74
N SER A 260 18.91 20.73 -4.72
CA SER A 260 19.59 19.57 -4.12
C SER A 260 19.80 19.75 -2.62
N GLU A 261 20.04 18.63 -1.95
CA GLU A 261 20.39 18.61 -0.54
C GLU A 261 21.81 19.15 -0.35
N LEU A 262 21.93 20.22 0.42
CA LEU A 262 23.21 20.85 0.71
C LEU A 262 24.01 20.02 1.73
N PRO A 263 25.35 19.99 1.62
CA PRO A 263 26.18 19.25 2.56
C PRO A 263 26.17 19.92 3.93
N LEU A 264 25.65 19.22 4.94
CA LEU A 264 25.69 19.64 6.34
C LEU A 264 27.12 19.49 6.89
N ARG A 265 27.65 20.56 7.48
CA ARG A 265 28.96 20.63 8.14
C ARG A 265 28.79 20.98 9.62
N PRO A 266 28.50 20.01 10.49
CA PRO A 266 28.22 20.26 11.92
C PRO A 266 29.34 21.00 12.66
N ALA A 267 30.60 20.79 12.28
CA ALA A 267 31.75 21.40 12.92
C ALA A 267 31.90 22.91 12.63
N ASP A 268 31.20 23.42 11.61
CA ASP A 268 31.29 24.81 11.18
C ASP A 268 30.26 25.72 11.89
N PHE A 269 29.41 25.17 12.77
CA PHE A 269 28.45 25.95 13.56
C PHE A 269 29.12 26.64 14.74
N ALA A 270 29.13 27.96 14.71
CA ALA A 270 29.79 28.82 15.70
C ALA A 270 28.80 29.37 16.74
N GLU A 271 27.54 29.57 16.35
CA GLU A 271 26.53 30.19 17.20
C GLU A 271 25.84 29.14 18.08
N ALA A 272 25.50 29.52 19.32
CA ALA A 272 24.85 28.63 20.27
C ALA A 272 23.48 28.13 19.76
N ASP A 273 22.73 28.97 19.04
CA ASP A 273 21.44 28.62 18.46
C ASP A 273 21.55 27.60 17.31
N GLU A 274 22.65 27.64 16.54
CA GLU A 274 22.93 26.63 15.50
C GLU A 274 23.21 25.27 16.13
N GLN A 275 24.04 25.24 17.16
CA GLN A 275 24.40 24.02 17.89
C GLN A 275 23.18 23.43 18.61
N ALA A 276 22.33 24.29 19.17
CA ALA A 276 21.08 23.87 19.82
C ALA A 276 20.10 23.24 18.81
N LEU A 277 19.90 23.85 17.64
CA LEU A 277 19.05 23.28 16.59
C LEU A 277 19.63 21.98 16.04
N LEU A 278 20.95 21.91 15.83
CA LEU A 278 21.62 20.69 15.38
C LEU A 278 21.41 19.54 16.38
N ALA A 279 21.63 19.79 17.67
CA ALA A 279 21.45 18.77 18.71
C ALA A 279 19.99 18.28 18.77
N ALA A 280 19.03 19.21 18.76
CA ALA A 280 17.62 18.87 18.74
C ALA A 280 17.22 18.08 17.49
N TYR A 281 17.79 18.41 16.33
CA TYR A 281 17.60 17.64 15.10
C TYR A 281 18.19 16.23 15.21
N GLN A 282 19.38 16.07 15.78
CA GLN A 282 20.02 14.77 15.94
C GLN A 282 19.19 13.83 16.83
N GLU A 283 18.62 14.35 17.92
CA GLU A 283 17.67 13.60 18.77
C GLU A 283 16.42 13.19 17.99
N ALA A 284 15.81 14.14 17.25
CA ALA A 284 14.64 13.86 16.40
C ALA A 284 14.94 12.82 15.30
N ALA A 285 16.09 12.91 14.65
CA ALA A 285 16.53 11.98 13.63
C ALA A 285 16.83 10.59 14.22
N GLY A 286 17.41 10.52 15.41
CA GLY A 286 17.66 9.26 16.13
C GLY A 286 16.38 8.59 16.62
N ALA A 287 15.33 9.37 16.92
CA ALA A 287 14.02 8.85 17.33
C ALA A 287 13.13 8.40 16.16
N LYS A 288 13.42 8.81 14.91
CA LYS A 288 12.55 8.61 13.74
C LYS A 288 12.22 7.11 13.53
N ASP A 289 10.94 6.78 13.63
CA ASP A 289 10.42 5.41 13.48
C ASP A 289 9.41 5.27 12.32
N GLY A 290 9.19 6.33 11.54
CA GLY A 290 8.20 6.37 10.46
C GLY A 290 6.76 6.63 10.91
N SER A 291 6.51 6.82 12.21
CA SER A 291 5.18 7.11 12.73
C SER A 291 4.89 8.61 12.83
N VAL A 292 3.63 8.97 12.63
CA VAL A 292 3.16 10.35 12.83
C VAL A 292 3.32 10.79 14.29
N ALA A 293 3.09 9.89 15.25
CA ALA A 293 3.22 10.23 16.67
C ALA A 293 4.64 10.72 17.01
N THR A 294 5.65 9.98 16.55
CA THR A 294 7.06 10.33 16.76
C THR A 294 7.46 11.58 15.97
N LEU A 295 6.96 11.75 14.74
CA LEU A 295 7.16 12.98 13.96
C LEU A 295 6.64 14.20 14.73
N VAL A 296 5.37 14.16 15.18
CA VAL A 296 4.73 15.28 15.88
C VAL A 296 5.42 15.57 17.22
N ALA A 297 5.81 14.53 17.98
CA ALA A 297 6.59 14.69 19.20
C ALA A 297 7.96 15.36 18.94
N SER A 298 8.64 14.92 17.88
CA SER A 298 9.95 15.44 17.48
C SER A 298 9.88 16.90 17.05
N VAL A 299 8.94 17.26 16.17
CA VAL A 299 8.73 18.65 15.76
C VAL A 299 8.37 19.52 16.96
N ARG A 300 7.59 18.99 17.92
CA ARG A 300 7.22 19.73 19.14
C ARG A 300 8.44 20.01 20.02
N ALA A 301 9.33 19.05 20.17
CA ALA A 301 10.59 19.22 20.89
C ALA A 301 11.56 20.18 20.16
N LEU A 302 11.54 20.18 18.82
CA LEU A 302 12.34 21.07 17.98
C LEU A 302 11.88 22.53 18.00
N ARG A 303 10.59 22.78 18.25
CA ARG A 303 9.97 24.11 18.14
C ARG A 303 10.77 25.23 18.82
N PRO A 304 11.21 25.11 20.10
CA PRO A 304 11.97 26.18 20.76
C PRO A 304 13.31 26.48 20.06
N ALA A 305 14.01 25.46 19.59
CA ALA A 305 15.29 25.63 18.89
C ALA A 305 15.10 26.24 17.50
N ILE A 306 14.04 25.85 16.78
CA ILE A 306 13.66 26.48 15.51
C ILE A 306 13.34 27.96 15.73
N THR A 307 12.53 28.29 16.73
CA THR A 307 12.19 29.68 17.05
C THR A 307 13.44 30.51 17.35
N SER A 308 14.30 30.05 18.27
CA SER A 308 15.53 30.76 18.64
C SER A 308 16.46 30.96 17.43
N PHE A 309 16.63 29.91 16.61
CA PHE A 309 17.44 29.96 15.39
C PHE A 309 16.97 31.06 14.43
N PHE A 310 15.67 31.15 14.17
CA PHE A 310 15.15 32.16 13.25
C PHE A 310 15.05 33.57 13.85
N ASP A 311 14.89 33.69 15.18
CA ASP A 311 14.76 34.99 15.84
C ASP A 311 16.12 35.66 16.04
N ASN A 312 17.17 34.86 16.29
CA ASN A 312 18.50 35.38 16.60
C ASN A 312 19.47 35.35 15.42
N LEU A 313 19.23 34.53 14.39
CA LEU A 313 20.17 34.34 13.28
C LEU A 313 19.56 34.71 11.93
N LEU A 314 20.39 35.33 11.08
CA LEU A 314 20.06 35.55 9.68
C LEU A 314 20.36 34.29 8.87
N VAL A 315 19.31 33.57 8.42
CA VAL A 315 19.50 32.36 7.59
C VAL A 315 20.19 32.71 6.27
N MET A 316 19.77 33.80 5.64
CA MET A 316 20.39 34.34 4.41
C MET A 316 21.62 35.19 4.76
N ALA A 317 22.61 34.58 5.42
CA ALA A 317 23.86 35.24 5.77
C ALA A 317 24.65 35.69 4.53
N ASP A 318 25.42 36.76 4.67
CA ASP A 318 26.30 37.26 3.60
C ASP A 318 27.43 36.27 3.26
N ASP A 319 27.91 35.55 4.27
CA ASP A 319 28.86 34.45 4.08
C ASP A 319 28.14 33.22 3.53
N GLU A 320 28.52 32.83 2.31
CA GLU A 320 27.95 31.71 1.58
C GLU A 320 28.11 30.38 2.31
N ALA A 321 29.26 30.13 2.95
CA ALA A 321 29.50 28.88 3.66
C ALA A 321 28.59 28.77 4.91
N VAL A 322 28.37 29.88 5.62
CA VAL A 322 27.45 29.95 6.77
C VAL A 322 26.00 29.77 6.29
N ARG A 323 25.59 30.52 5.28
CA ARG A 323 24.23 30.45 4.69
C ARG A 323 23.90 29.03 4.26
N ASP A 324 24.78 28.40 3.49
CA ASP A 324 24.54 27.07 2.94
C ASP A 324 24.49 26.01 4.05
N ASN A 325 25.31 26.13 5.09
CA ASN A 325 25.28 25.20 6.23
C ASN A 325 24.00 25.34 7.06
N ARG A 326 23.50 26.57 7.25
CA ARG A 326 22.22 26.86 7.89
C ARG A 326 21.06 26.28 7.07
N LEU A 327 21.05 26.49 5.76
CA LEU A 327 20.04 25.93 4.85
C LEU A 327 20.09 24.39 4.84
N ALA A 328 21.28 23.78 4.89
CA ALA A 328 21.45 22.33 5.00
C ALA A 328 20.79 21.79 6.28
N LEU A 329 20.97 22.45 7.43
CA LEU A 329 20.32 22.04 8.68
C LEU A 329 18.79 22.16 8.59
N LEU A 330 18.28 23.24 7.99
CA LEU A 330 16.85 23.41 7.79
C LEU A 330 16.25 22.39 6.81
N GLN A 331 17.00 21.98 5.78
CA GLN A 331 16.61 20.87 4.89
C GLN A 331 16.48 19.56 5.66
N ARG A 332 17.39 19.31 6.61
CA ARG A 332 17.34 18.11 7.47
C ARG A 332 16.13 18.10 8.40
N VAL A 333 15.78 19.25 8.97
CA VAL A 333 14.54 19.40 9.76
C VAL A 333 13.32 19.18 8.86
N ALA A 334 13.29 19.79 7.67
CA ALA A 334 12.21 19.60 6.68
C ALA A 334 12.09 18.15 6.16
N GLY A 335 13.17 17.36 6.18
CA GLY A 335 13.17 15.95 5.79
C GLY A 335 12.67 14.98 6.88
N LEU A 336 12.32 15.47 8.08
CA LEU A 336 11.82 14.61 9.15
C LEU A 336 10.50 13.93 8.76
N ALA A 337 9.63 14.62 8.02
CA ALA A 337 8.34 14.09 7.59
C ALA A 337 8.39 13.18 6.35
N THR A 338 9.52 13.10 5.64
CA THR A 338 9.69 12.24 4.45
C THR A 338 9.43 10.77 4.80
N GLY A 339 8.63 10.11 3.96
CA GLY A 339 8.13 8.75 4.14
C GLY A 339 6.93 8.64 5.09
N ILE A 340 6.48 9.75 5.69
CA ILE A 340 5.38 9.77 6.66
C ILE A 340 4.20 10.56 6.11
N ALA A 341 4.38 11.85 5.86
CA ALA A 341 3.37 12.73 5.30
C ALA A 341 4.01 14.01 4.75
N ASP A 342 3.53 14.48 3.61
CA ASP A 342 3.86 15.82 3.12
C ASP A 342 3.01 16.86 3.88
N LEU A 343 3.58 17.39 4.97
CA LEU A 343 2.89 18.40 5.79
C LEU A 343 2.59 19.70 5.02
N SER A 344 3.17 19.91 3.84
CA SER A 344 2.88 21.08 3.01
C SER A 344 1.48 21.10 2.41
N GLU A 345 0.81 19.94 2.43
CA GLU A 345 -0.56 19.78 1.94
C GLU A 345 -1.63 20.10 2.99
N LEU A 346 -1.23 20.42 4.22
CA LEU A 346 -2.13 20.72 5.33
C LEU A 346 -2.67 22.15 5.28
N GLU A 347 -3.89 22.35 5.79
CA GLU A 347 -4.43 23.70 5.94
C GLU A 347 -3.58 24.52 6.93
N GLY A 348 -3.27 25.77 6.58
CA GLY A 348 -2.43 26.65 7.39
C GLY A 348 -0.93 26.54 7.11
N PHE A 349 -0.51 25.70 6.16
CA PHE A 349 0.87 25.65 5.68
C PHE A 349 1.26 26.81 4.75
#